data_AF-X0XC41-F1
#
_entry.id   AF-X0XC41-F1
#
_cell.length_a   1.000
_cell.length_b   1.000
_cell.length_c   1.000
_cell.angle_alpha   90.00
_cell.angle_beta   90.00
_cell.angle_gamma   90.00
#
_symmetry.space_group_name_H-M   'P 1'
#
loop_
_entity.id
_entity.type
_entity.pdbx_description
1 polymer ?
#
loop_
_entity_poly.entity_id
_entity_poly.type
_entity_poly.pdbx_seq_one_letter_code
_entity_poly.pdbx_strand_id
1 'polypeptide(L)'
;MPQWLELKLPETAPIAEIHLTFDSGYCRPLTLTESDAFNARMIRGPQPETAADYVIEVGREGEWTEVVRKASNYLRKRVHAIDSTEADAVRITVNRTNGDASARIYEVRLYA
;
A
#
# COMPACT_ATOMS: atom_id res chain seq x y z
N MET A 1 11.54 -9.92 1.42
CA MET A 1 10.33 -9.51 2.17
C MET A 1 10.31 -10.28 3.50
N PRO A 2 9.82 -9.72 4.62
CA PRO A 2 9.02 -8.49 4.77
C PRO A 2 9.81 -7.18 4.58
N GLN A 3 9.11 -6.09 4.26
CA GLN A 3 9.64 -4.72 4.18
C GLN A 3 8.62 -3.76 4.82
N TRP A 4 9.07 -2.74 5.52
CA TRP A 4 8.20 -1.80 6.21
C TRP A 4 8.65 -0.35 6.02
N LEU A 5 7.71 0.57 6.18
CA LEU A 5 7.97 1.99 6.30
C LEU A 5 7.20 2.54 7.49
N GLU A 6 7.73 3.57 8.11
CA GLU A 6 7.14 4.24 9.27
C GLU A 6 7.05 5.74 8.99
N LEU A 7 5.88 6.31 9.27
CA LEU A 7 5.63 7.73 9.30
C LEU A 7 5.57 8.15 10.77
N LYS A 8 6.42 9.10 11.15
CA LYS A 8 6.32 9.78 12.44
C LYS A 8 5.58 11.09 12.24
N LEU A 9 4.55 11.31 13.04
CA LEU A 9 3.79 12.55 13.02
C LEU A 9 4.56 13.62 13.82
N PRO A 10 4.44 14.90 13.45
CA PRO A 10 5.09 15.99 14.18
C PRO A 10 4.50 16.16 15.60
N GLU A 11 3.23 15.83 15.77
CA GLU A 11 2.49 15.83 17.02
C GLU A 11 1.47 14.68 17.01
N THR A 12 0.98 14.30 18.18
CA THR A 12 -0.09 13.32 18.30
C THR A 12 -1.36 13.88 17.66
N ALA A 13 -1.97 13.11 16.76
CA ALA A 13 -3.16 13.52 16.03
C ALA A 13 -4.13 12.35 15.85
N PRO A 14 -5.44 12.63 15.73
CA PRO A 14 -6.44 11.62 15.37
C PRO A 14 -6.26 11.19 13.91
N ILE A 15 -6.40 9.88 13.68
CA ILE A 15 -6.43 9.27 12.35
C ILE A 15 -7.71 8.45 12.20
N ALA A 16 -8.52 8.78 11.21
CA ALA A 16 -9.73 8.05 10.84
C ALA A 16 -9.65 7.44 9.43
N GLU A 17 -8.81 7.97 8.54
CA GLU A 17 -8.58 7.35 7.22
C GLU A 17 -7.10 7.24 6.85
N ILE A 18 -6.74 6.10 6.27
CA ILE A 18 -5.40 5.81 5.77
C ILE A 18 -5.49 5.48 4.27
N HIS A 19 -4.84 6.31 3.47
CA HIS A 19 -4.83 6.20 2.02
C HIS A 19 -3.48 5.68 1.55
N LEU A 20 -3.46 4.60 0.79
CA LEU A 20 -2.26 4.01 0.21
C LEU A 20 -2.36 3.99 -1.31
N THR A 21 -1.30 4.45 -1.98
CA THR A 21 -1.14 4.33 -3.43
C THR A 21 0.07 3.45 -3.73
N PHE A 22 -0.17 2.27 -4.29
CA PHE A 22 0.86 1.27 -4.60
C PHE A 22 1.38 1.40 -6.04
N ASP A 23 2.58 0.87 -6.29
CA ASP A 23 3.03 0.62 -7.68
C ASP A 23 2.11 -0.43 -8.34
N SER A 24 1.56 -0.09 -9.49
CA SER A 24 0.74 -1.00 -10.30
C SER A 24 1.33 -1.17 -11.68
N GLY A 25 2.66 -1.38 -11.75
CA GLY A 25 3.39 -1.65 -12.98
C GLY A 25 3.59 -0.40 -13.83
N TYR A 26 3.88 0.76 -13.23
CA TYR A 26 4.04 2.04 -13.97
C TYR A 26 5.19 2.03 -14.98
N CYS A 27 6.12 1.08 -14.87
CA CYS A 27 7.21 0.88 -15.82
C CYS A 27 6.77 0.18 -17.12
N ARG A 28 5.54 -0.35 -17.19
CA ARG A 28 5.03 -1.05 -18.38
C ARG A 28 3.83 -0.31 -18.98
N PRO A 29 3.72 -0.27 -20.32
CA PRO A 29 2.52 0.22 -20.96
C PRO A 29 1.35 -0.72 -20.65
N LEU A 30 0.25 -0.15 -20.18
CA LEU A 30 -1.05 -0.80 -20.06
C LEU A 30 -2.03 0.01 -20.88
N THR A 31 -2.37 -0.49 -22.06
CA THR A 31 -3.19 0.21 -23.04
C THR A 31 -4.16 -0.74 -23.74
N LEU A 32 -5.27 -0.21 -24.23
CA LEU A 32 -6.15 -0.92 -25.15
C LEU A 32 -5.59 -0.74 -26.56
N THR A 33 -5.17 -1.83 -27.19
CA THR A 33 -4.57 -1.82 -28.53
C THR A 33 -4.84 -3.12 -29.27
N GLU A 34 -5.02 -3.03 -30.59
CA GLU A 34 -5.14 -4.17 -31.50
C GLU A 34 -3.77 -4.69 -31.96
N SER A 35 -2.66 -4.06 -31.56
CA SER A 35 -1.32 -4.51 -31.95
C SER A 35 -0.88 -5.73 -31.14
N ASP A 36 -0.68 -6.87 -31.80
CA ASP A 36 -0.17 -8.09 -31.17
C ASP A 36 1.18 -7.90 -30.49
N ALA A 37 2.08 -7.12 -31.10
CA ALA A 37 3.40 -6.83 -30.56
C ALA A 37 3.35 -6.09 -29.21
N PHE A 38 2.37 -5.20 -29.02
CA PHE A 38 2.12 -4.56 -27.73
C PHE A 38 1.39 -5.49 -26.77
N ASN A 39 0.38 -6.23 -27.24
CA ASN A 39 -0.36 -7.20 -26.42
C ASN A 39 0.56 -8.25 -25.77
N ALA A 40 1.53 -8.77 -26.52
CA ALA A 40 2.48 -9.78 -26.02
C ALA A 40 3.38 -9.27 -24.86
N ARG A 41 3.52 -7.95 -24.69
CA ARG A 41 4.35 -7.33 -23.64
C ARG A 41 3.54 -6.98 -22.39
N MET A 42 2.21 -7.07 -22.43
CA MET A 42 1.33 -6.69 -21.34
C MET A 42 1.04 -7.88 -20.42
N ILE A 43 1.17 -7.67 -19.12
CA ILE A 43 0.76 -8.65 -18.11
C ILE A 43 -0.74 -8.45 -17.86
N ARG A 44 -1.55 -9.43 -18.28
CA ARG A 44 -2.98 -9.47 -18.00
C ARG A 44 -3.19 -10.07 -16.60
N GLY A 45 -3.44 -9.22 -15.61
CA GLY A 45 -3.67 -9.62 -14.22
C GLY A 45 -3.12 -8.61 -13.21
N PRO A 46 -3.08 -8.99 -11.92
CA PRO A 46 -2.39 -8.22 -10.89
C PRO A 46 -0.95 -7.94 -11.29
N GLN A 47 -0.51 -6.68 -11.15
CA GLN A 47 0.84 -6.30 -11.53
C GLN A 47 1.84 -6.79 -10.46
N PRO A 48 2.95 -7.44 -10.84
CA PRO A 48 3.91 -8.02 -9.90
C PRO A 48 4.38 -7.07 -8.78
N GLU A 49 4.53 -5.78 -9.09
CA GLU A 49 5.01 -4.73 -8.18
C GLU A 49 3.98 -4.35 -7.12
N THR A 50 2.70 -4.63 -7.34
CA THR A 50 1.64 -4.24 -6.41
C THR A 50 1.75 -5.04 -5.13
N ALA A 51 1.82 -4.32 -4.00
CA ALA A 51 1.74 -4.92 -2.67
C ALA A 51 0.42 -5.68 -2.53
N ALA A 52 0.53 -6.96 -2.20
CA ALA A 52 -0.58 -7.89 -2.15
C ALA A 52 -1.05 -8.10 -0.71
N ASP A 53 -0.11 -8.43 0.18
CA ASP A 53 -0.40 -8.65 1.59
C ASP A 53 0.36 -7.62 2.42
N TYR A 54 -0.37 -6.85 3.22
CA TYR A 54 0.21 -5.83 4.07
C TYR A 54 -0.62 -5.63 5.34
N VAL A 55 0.04 -5.07 6.34
CA VAL A 55 -0.53 -4.70 7.64
C VAL A 55 -0.28 -3.21 7.86
N ILE A 56 -1.24 -2.53 8.46
CA ILE A 56 -1.11 -1.15 8.92
C ILE A 56 -1.28 -1.15 10.44
N GLU A 57 -0.32 -0.56 11.11
CA GLU A 57 -0.28 -0.40 12.56
C GLU A 57 -0.22 1.09 12.88
N VAL A 58 -0.96 1.51 13.90
CA VAL A 58 -0.85 2.86 14.48
C VAL A 58 -0.07 2.76 15.79
N GLY A 59 0.83 3.73 16.00
CA GLY A 59 1.70 3.83 17.15
C GLY A 59 1.27 4.97 18.05
N ARG A 60 1.29 4.74 19.37
CA ARG A 60 1.18 5.79 20.39
C ARG A 60 2.07 5.45 21.57
N GLU A 61 2.95 6.38 21.94
CA GLU A 61 3.85 6.25 23.10
C GLU A 61 4.69 4.96 23.08
N GLY A 62 5.01 4.46 21.88
CA GLY A 62 5.79 3.24 21.66
C GLY A 62 4.97 1.94 21.60
N GLU A 63 3.68 1.98 21.89
CA GLU A 63 2.76 0.86 21.72
C GLU A 63 2.17 0.86 20.30
N TRP A 64 2.08 -0.32 19.68
CA TRP A 64 1.60 -0.49 18.31
C TRP A 64 0.32 -1.31 18.29
N THR A 65 -0.69 -0.82 17.58
CA THR A 65 -1.97 -1.50 17.39
C THR A 65 -2.22 -1.74 15.91
N GLU A 66 -2.46 -2.99 15.52
CA GLU A 66 -2.90 -3.33 14.17
C GLU A 66 -4.31 -2.81 13.92
N VAL A 67 -4.47 -1.93 12.92
CA VAL A 67 -5.77 -1.36 12.53
C VAL A 67 -6.26 -1.92 11.20
N VAL A 68 -5.36 -2.42 10.35
CA VAL A 68 -5.72 -2.99 9.05
C VAL A 68 -4.83 -4.19 8.74
N ARG A 69 -5.46 -5.28 8.31
CA ARG A 69 -4.81 -6.40 7.63
C ARG A 69 -5.43 -6.63 6.29
N LYS A 70 -4.62 -6.54 5.23
CA LYS A 70 -5.06 -6.80 3.87
C LYS A 70 -4.30 -7.99 3.28
N ALA A 71 -5.07 -8.87 2.65
CA ALA A 71 -4.54 -9.95 1.80
C ALA A 71 -5.02 -9.80 0.36
N SER A 72 -4.23 -10.32 -0.57
CA SER A 72 -4.52 -10.43 -2.01
C SER A 72 -4.96 -9.12 -2.67
N ASN A 73 -4.28 -8.02 -2.32
CA ASN A 73 -4.49 -6.74 -2.98
C ASN A 73 -3.89 -6.73 -4.40
N TYR A 74 -4.69 -6.24 -5.33
CA TYR A 74 -4.30 -5.96 -6.71
C TYR A 74 -4.70 -4.54 -7.14
N LEU A 75 -5.26 -3.75 -6.22
CA LEU A 75 -5.66 -2.37 -6.49
C LEU A 75 -4.51 -1.41 -6.22
N ARG A 76 -4.41 -0.40 -7.08
CA ARG A 76 -3.46 0.71 -6.94
C ARG A 76 -3.77 1.58 -5.72
N LYS A 77 -5.01 2.07 -5.62
CA LYS A 77 -5.46 2.93 -4.52
C LYS A 77 -6.25 2.09 -3.53
N ARG A 78 -5.91 2.24 -2.25
CA ARG A 78 -6.71 1.74 -1.13
C ARG A 78 -6.97 2.88 -0.17
N VAL A 79 -8.21 2.97 0.27
CA VAL A 79 -8.65 3.85 1.34
C VAL A 79 -9.18 2.94 2.43
N HIS A 80 -8.64 3.08 3.63
CA HIS A 80 -9.05 2.35 4.81
C HIS A 80 -9.64 3.34 5.79
N ALA A 81 -10.93 3.24 6.05
CA ALA A 81 -11.55 3.90 7.18
C ALA A 81 -11.32 3.03 8.43
N ILE A 82 -10.92 3.67 9.53
CA ILE A 82 -10.66 3.03 10.82
C ILE A 82 -11.41 3.80 11.91
N ASP A 83 -11.58 3.19 13.07
CA ASP A 83 -12.03 3.93 14.25
C ASP A 83 -11.00 5.01 14.58
N SER A 84 -11.47 6.25 14.76
CA SER A 84 -10.60 7.40 14.99
C SER A 84 -9.68 7.13 16.17
N THR A 85 -8.38 7.05 15.89
CA THR A 85 -7.36 6.66 16.86
C THR A 85 -6.30 7.75 16.92
N GLU A 86 -6.03 8.24 18.12
CA GLU A 86 -4.93 9.15 18.40
C GLU A 86 -3.60 8.41 18.27
N ALA A 87 -2.71 8.90 17.41
CA ALA A 87 -1.43 8.26 17.12
C ALA A 87 -0.31 9.29 16.95
N ASP A 88 0.93 8.88 17.24
CA ASP A 88 2.16 9.63 16.95
C ASP A 88 2.98 9.01 15.81
N ALA A 89 2.62 7.78 15.38
CA ALA A 89 3.26 7.11 14.27
C ALA A 89 2.30 6.16 13.52
N VAL A 90 2.61 5.88 12.26
CA VAL A 90 1.93 4.85 11.45
C VAL A 90 2.97 4.00 10.76
N ARG A 91 2.84 2.68 10.85
CA ARG A 91 3.70 1.71 10.19
C ARG A 91 2.91 0.92 9.18
N ILE A 92 3.46 0.78 7.97
CA ILE A 92 2.95 -0.11 6.94
C ILE A 92 3.98 -1.19 6.68
N THR A 93 3.61 -2.45 6.92
CA THR A 93 4.46 -3.62 6.68
C THR A 93 3.91 -4.39 5.48
N VAL A 94 4.66 -4.45 4.39
CA VAL A 94 4.35 -5.26 3.22
C VAL A 94 5.00 -6.63 3.37
N ASN A 95 4.16 -7.65 3.51
CA ASN A 95 4.56 -9.03 3.68
C ASN A 95 4.79 -9.73 2.34
N ARG A 96 4.02 -9.35 1.32
CA ARG A 96 4.05 -9.97 0.00
C ARG A 96 3.62 -8.99 -1.09
N THR A 97 4.27 -9.04 -2.26
CA THR A 97 3.81 -8.41 -3.51
C THR A 97 3.15 -9.47 -4.41
N ASN A 98 2.61 -9.06 -5.57
CA ASN A 98 2.09 -10.03 -6.54
C ASN A 98 3.19 -10.72 -7.37
N GLY A 99 4.48 -10.41 -7.15
CA GLY A 99 5.60 -11.10 -7.82
C GLY A 99 6.94 -10.36 -7.84
N ASP A 100 6.99 -9.05 -7.53
CA ASP A 100 8.24 -8.28 -7.48
C ASP A 100 9.00 -8.52 -6.16
N ALA A 101 10.33 -8.53 -6.21
CA ALA A 101 11.17 -8.75 -5.03
C ALA A 101 11.13 -7.59 -4.01
N SER A 102 10.65 -6.42 -4.42
CA SER A 102 10.62 -5.17 -3.65
C SER A 102 9.19 -4.67 -3.42
N ALA A 103 8.91 -4.14 -2.22
CA ALA A 103 7.65 -3.45 -1.95
C ALA A 103 7.77 -1.98 -2.36
N ARG A 104 6.72 -1.45 -3.00
CA ARG A 104 6.69 -0.05 -3.44
C ARG A 104 5.35 0.60 -3.10
N ILE A 105 5.43 1.64 -2.27
CA ILE A 105 4.31 2.52 -1.92
C ILE A 105 4.70 3.91 -2.40
N TYR A 106 3.91 4.48 -3.31
CA TYR A 106 4.18 5.79 -3.89
C TYR A 106 3.60 6.93 -3.07
N GLU A 107 2.55 6.66 -2.30
CA GLU A 107 1.91 7.68 -1.48
C GLU A 107 1.26 7.04 -0.25
N VAL A 108 1.42 7.72 0.88
CA VAL A 108 0.68 7.49 2.11
C VAL A 108 0.05 8.82 2.50
N ARG A 109 -1.26 8.84 2.77
CA ARG A 109 -1.94 10.00 3.37
C ARG A 109 -2.76 9.55 4.57
N LEU A 110 -2.78 10.40 5.59
CA LEU A 110 -3.50 10.19 6.84
C LEU A 110 -4.50 11.34 6.97
N TYR A 111 -5.74 11.02 7.32
CA TYR A 111 -6.81 11.99 7.54
C TYR A 111 -7.51 11.71 8.87
N ALA A 112 -8.00 12.77 9.51
CA ALA A 112 -8.77 12.74 10.75
C ALA A 112 -10.28 12.61 10.49
#